data_AF-A0A4V2SMV7-F1
#
_entry.id   AF-A0A4V2SMV7-F1
#
_cell.length_a   1.000
_cell.length_b   1.000
_cell.length_c   1.000
_cell.angle_alpha   90.00
_cell.angle_beta   90.00
_cell.angle_gamma   90.00
#
_symmetry.space_group_name_H-M   'P 1'
#
loop_
_entity.id
_entity.type
_entity.pdbx_description
1 polymer ?
#
loop_
_entity_poly.entity_id
_entity_poly.type
_entity_poly.pdbx_seq_one_letter_code
_entity_poly.pdbx_strand_id
1 'polypeptide(L)'
;MHMKNFILHGDILSVEVKIEDVDYIFGVQWKTPEKPYGETWTLKSYCNKSTGKKDLSKREIEKFMDTINARWNWNMEAYQK
;
A
#
# COMPACT_ATOMS: atom_id res chain seq x y z
N MET A 1 12.38 -2.60 3.88
CA MET A 1 11.18 -1.76 3.79
C MET A 1 10.57 -1.69 5.16
N HIS A 2 10.37 -0.49 5.70
CA HIS A 2 9.77 -0.28 7.01
C HIS A 2 8.64 0.75 6.87
N MET A 3 7.46 0.43 7.38
CA MET A 3 6.28 1.28 7.26
C MET A 3 5.92 1.89 8.61
N LYS A 4 5.55 3.17 8.60
CA LYS A 4 5.17 3.96 9.78
C LYS A 4 4.11 4.99 9.40
N ASN A 5 3.54 5.65 10.40
CA ASN A 5 2.64 6.80 10.22
C ASN A 5 1.48 6.50 9.26
N PHE A 6 0.67 5.50 9.62
CA PHE A 6 -0.53 5.14 8.88
C PHE A 6 -1.64 6.13 9.21
N ILE A 7 -2.09 6.90 8.21
CA ILE A 7 -3.14 7.92 8.38
C ILE A 7 -4.26 7.65 7.38
N LEU A 8 -5.45 7.32 7.88
CA LEU A 8 -6.63 7.05 7.07
C LEU A 8 -7.50 8.32 6.96
N HIS A 9 -7.72 8.78 5.73
CA HIS A 9 -8.61 9.88 5.37
C HIS A 9 -9.73 9.34 4.46
N GLY A 10 -10.88 9.00 5.06
CA GLY A 10 -11.97 8.36 4.34
C GLY A 10 -11.55 6.97 3.85
N ASP A 11 -11.51 6.79 2.53
CA ASP A 11 -11.08 5.56 1.87
C ASP A 11 -9.60 5.60 1.40
N ILE A 12 -8.88 6.70 1.65
CA ILE A 12 -7.46 6.84 1.31
C ILE A 12 -6.59 6.68 2.55
N LEU A 13 -5.68 5.71 2.51
CA LEU A 13 -4.64 5.50 3.50
C LEU A 13 -3.32 6.09 2.99
N SER A 14 -2.77 7.03 3.76
CA SER A 14 -1.41 7.54 3.60
C SER A 14 -0.47 6.73 4.50
N VAL A 15 0.66 6.29 3.95
CA VAL A 15 1.67 5.50 4.66
C VAL A 15 3.05 6.07 4.38
N GLU A 16 3.85 6.29 5.43
CA GLU A 16 5.27 6.57 5.27
C GLU A 16 6.07 5.27 5.19
N VAL A 17 6.88 5.14 4.15
CA VAL A 17 7.62 3.91 3.85
C VAL A 17 9.09 4.23 3.65
N LYS A 18 9.96 3.62 4.45
CA LYS A 18 11.42 3.70 4.31
C LYS A 18 11.93 2.56 3.44
N ILE A 19 12.54 2.89 2.29
CA ILE A 19 13.12 1.98 1.30
C ILE A 19 14.57 2.43 1.05
N GLU A 20 15.55 1.55 1.27
CA GLU A 20 16.99 1.86 1.06
C GLU A 20 17.43 3.19 1.69
N ASP A 21 17.02 3.42 2.94
CA ASP A 21 17.26 4.65 3.70
C ASP A 21 16.58 5.94 3.22
N VAL A 22 15.75 5.87 2.18
CA VAL A 22 14.94 6.97 1.69
C VAL A 22 13.49 6.84 2.17
N ASP A 23 12.92 7.93 2.70
CA ASP A 23 11.53 8.00 3.12
C ASP A 23 10.61 8.38 1.94
N TYR A 24 9.54 7.63 1.78
CA TYR A 24 8.49 7.82 0.79
C TYR A 24 7.13 7.99 1.46
N ILE A 25 6.23 8.70 0.81
CA ILE A 25 4.82 8.77 1.16
C ILE A 25 4.05 8.03 0.08
N PHE A 26 3.26 7.04 0.47
CA PHE A 26 2.36 6.30 -0.39
C PHE A 26 0.92 6.63 -0.04
N GLY A 27 0.10 6.93 -1.05
CA GLY A 27 -1.35 7.03 -0.94
C GLY A 27 -1.99 5.83 -1.63
N VAL A 28 -2.72 5.03 -0.86
CA VAL A 28 -3.51 3.89 -1.36
C VAL A 28 -4.99 4.08 -1.06
N GLN A 29 -5.85 3.59 -1.93
CA GLN A 29 -7.31 3.65 -1.74
C GLN A 29 -7.88 2.27 -1.47
N TRP A 30 -8.83 2.20 -0.54
CA TRP A 30 -9.56 0.98 -0.22
C TRP A 30 -10.56 0.66 -1.35
N LYS A 31 -10.36 -0.47 -2.04
CA LYS A 31 -11.19 -0.96 -3.16
C LYS A 31 -12.59 -1.39 -2.73
N THR A 32 -12.69 -2.12 -1.62
CA THR A 32 -13.95 -2.74 -1.19
C THR A 32 -13.96 -2.86 0.34
N PRO A 33 -14.64 -1.94 1.04
CA PRO A 33 -14.72 -1.94 2.50
C PRO A 33 -15.27 -3.24 3.10
N GLU A 34 -16.15 -3.91 2.36
CA GLU A 34 -16.84 -5.14 2.79
C GLU A 34 -15.96 -6.41 2.72
N LYS A 35 -14.75 -6.31 2.15
CA LYS A 35 -13.81 -7.43 2.04
C LYS A 35 -12.48 -7.05 2.71
N PRO A 36 -12.23 -7.48 3.95
CA PRO A 36 -10.97 -7.20 4.65
C PRO A 36 -9.79 -8.03 4.12
N TYR A 37 -10.06 -8.94 3.18
CA TYR A 37 -9.13 -9.87 2.56
C TYR A 37 -9.21 -9.70 1.03
N GLY A 38 -8.07 -9.64 0.33
CA GLY A 38 -7.98 -9.34 -1.11
C GLY A 38 -6.93 -8.27 -1.41
N GLU A 39 -6.64 -7.99 -2.69
CA GLU A 39 -6.00 -6.72 -3.05
C GLU A 39 -6.94 -5.55 -2.68
N THR A 40 -7.00 -5.24 -1.39
CA THR A 40 -7.91 -4.30 -0.75
C THR A 40 -7.44 -2.87 -0.96
N TRP A 41 -6.13 -2.68 -1.11
CA TRP A 41 -5.52 -1.39 -1.35
C TRP A 41 -5.05 -1.27 -2.80
N THR A 42 -5.39 -0.15 -3.43
CA THR A 42 -4.91 0.21 -4.77
C THR A 42 -4.06 1.46 -4.68
N LEU A 43 -2.88 1.44 -5.30
CA LEU A 43 -2.01 2.61 -5.36
C LEU A 43 -2.70 3.78 -6.07
N LYS A 44 -2.69 4.95 -5.45
CA LYS A 44 -3.16 6.21 -6.04
C LYS A 44 -2.02 7.17 -6.29
N SER A 45 -1.10 7.26 -5.33
CA SER A 45 0.04 8.15 -5.42
C SER A 45 1.21 7.59 -4.63
N TYR A 46 2.40 8.02 -5.02
CA TYR A 46 3.56 7.98 -4.15
C TYR A 46 4.48 9.15 -4.49
N CYS A 47 5.33 9.54 -3.56
CA CYS A 47 6.44 10.45 -3.80
C CYS A 47 7.54 10.25 -2.76
N ASN A 48 8.78 10.55 -3.16
CA ASN A 48 9.90 10.73 -2.25
C ASN A 48 9.60 11.91 -1.32
N LYS A 49 9.73 11.72 -0.01
CA LYS A 49 9.35 12.73 0.99
C LYS A 49 10.22 13.99 0.93
N SER A 50 11.48 13.85 0.54
CA SER A 50 12.44 14.95 0.49
C SER A 50 12.41 15.70 -0.84
N THR A 51 12.18 15.00 -1.96
CA THR A 51 12.29 15.59 -3.30
C THR A 51 10.95 15.78 -4.01
N GLY A 52 9.88 15.13 -3.54
CA GLY A 52 8.58 15.09 -4.20
C GLY A 52 8.54 14.24 -5.48
N LYS A 53 9.65 13.61 -5.86
CA LYS A 53 9.76 12.85 -7.12
C LYS A 53 9.16 11.46 -7.03
N LYS A 54 8.77 10.93 -8.19
CA LYS A 54 8.34 9.54 -8.39
C LYS A 54 9.49 8.74 -8.99
N ASP A 55 10.44 8.34 -8.15
CA ASP A 55 11.73 7.75 -8.55
C ASP A 55 11.88 6.26 -8.17
N LEU A 56 10.81 5.62 -7.69
CA LEU A 56 10.81 4.20 -7.38
C LEU A 56 10.69 3.34 -8.64
N SER A 57 11.41 2.24 -8.65
CA SER A 57 11.26 1.21 -9.68
C SER A 57 9.91 0.49 -9.55
N LYS A 58 9.45 -0.08 -10.66
CA LYS A 58 8.23 -0.90 -10.67
C LYS A 58 8.28 -2.03 -9.64
N ARG A 59 9.45 -2.66 -9.48
CA ARG A 59 9.67 -3.77 -8.53
C ARG A 59 9.49 -3.33 -7.07
N GLU A 60 9.92 -2.12 -6.72
CA GLU A 60 9.77 -1.59 -5.35
C GLU A 60 8.31 -1.23 -5.05
N ILE A 61 7.61 -0.68 -6.04
CA ILE A 61 6.18 -0.41 -5.95
C ILE A 61 5.41 -1.71 -5.78
N GLU A 62 5.70 -2.73 -6.59
CA GLU A 62 5.08 -4.06 -6.48
C GLU A 62 5.34 -4.67 -5.10
N LYS A 63 6.59 -4.61 -4.61
CA LYS A 63 6.92 -5.10 -3.27
C LYS A 63 6.13 -4.38 -2.17
N PHE A 64 5.93 -3.07 -2.28
CA PHE A 64 5.07 -2.34 -1.35
C PHE A 64 3.62 -2.82 -1.44
N MET A 65 3.08 -2.94 -2.66
CA MET A 65 1.70 -3.39 -2.90
C MET A 65 1.45 -4.81 -2.39
N ASP A 66 2.41 -5.72 -2.55
CA ASP A 66 2.33 -7.08 -2.02
C ASP A 66 2.39 -7.09 -0.49
N THR A 67 3.17 -6.19 0.11
CA THR A 67 3.28 -6.12 1.57
C THR A 67 2.03 -5.53 2.20
N ILE A 68 1.45 -4.48 1.63
CA ILE A 68 0.23 -3.84 2.16
C ILE A 68 -1.03 -4.68 1.87
N ASN A 69 -1.01 -5.49 0.81
CA ASN A 69 -2.04 -6.49 0.50
C ASN A 69 -1.58 -7.91 0.85
N ALA A 70 -0.95 -8.10 2.00
CA ALA A 70 -0.40 -9.40 2.40
C ALA A 70 -1.50 -10.48 2.41
N ARG A 71 -1.30 -11.51 1.58
CA ARG A 71 -2.29 -12.58 1.34
C ARG A 71 -2.17 -13.77 2.30
N TRP A 72 -1.38 -13.65 3.36
CA TRP A 72 -0.78 -14.78 4.09
C TRP A 72 -1.76 -15.76 4.76
N ASN A 73 -3.06 -15.44 4.87
CA ASN A 73 -4.06 -16.32 5.50
C ASN A 73 -5.48 -16.18 4.92
N TRP A 74 -5.62 -15.76 3.66
CA TRP A 74 -6.96 -15.61 3.10
C TRP A 74 -7.50 -16.96 2.63
N ASN A 75 -8.46 -17.52 3.37
CA ASN A 75 -9.33 -18.55 2.81
C ASN A 75 -10.35 -17.86 1.89
N MET A 76 -9.98 -17.72 0.61
CA MET A 76 -10.79 -17.08 -0.43
C MET A 76 -11.96 -17.96 -0.90
N GLU A 77 -12.01 -19.24 -0.52
CA GLU A 77 -13.06 -20.19 -0.95
C GLU A 77 -14.44 -19.77 -0.45
N ALA A 78 -14.53 -19.15 0.73
CA ALA A 78 -15.79 -18.66 1.30
C ALA A 78 -16.44 -17.49 0.52
N TYR A 79 -15.72 -16.88 -0.44
CA TYR A 79 -16.15 -15.67 -1.15
C TYR A 79 -16.30 -15.86 -2.67
N GLN A 80 -16.13 -17.08 -3.20
CA GLN A 80 -16.33 -17.41 -4.62
C GLN A 80 -17.80 -17.75 -4.97
N LYS A 81 -18.78 -17.07 -4.36
CA LYS A 81 -20.20 -17.24 -4.75
C LYS A 81 -20.48 -16.64 -6.12
#